data_AF-A0A132B8B4-F1
#
_entry.id   AF-A0A132B8B4-F1
#
_cell.length_a   1.000
_cell.length_b   1.000
_cell.length_c   1.000
_cell.angle_alpha   90.00
_cell.angle_beta   90.00
_cell.angle_gamma   90.00
#
_symmetry.space_group_name_H-M   'P 1'
#
loop_
_entity.id
_entity.type
_entity.pdbx_description
1 polymer ?
#
loop_
_entity_poly.entity_id
_entity_poly.type
_entity_poly.pdbx_seq_one_letter_code
_entity_poly.pdbx_strand_id
1 'polypeptide(L)'
;MTVEICTAFSKGNDYQYAGLEYYGECFCGASVNGPQVNESFCSDPCAGDTSEICGGTDYVSVYQDPTYPVENNSTISDYKPLGCYTDLTDTGRTLPWQQSQLNASSMTVESCLFACKDGGYAFAGVEFGQQCFCGVVLGNSTSKVDLSECNTPCTGNSSESCGDAALLNLYVAADIESTEPCTGGTPPPSSTTSSTPTPTLCTSTVTVSSTPKYEYNCGEWCSTPIPPFTNPELCTSAVGACTVQVASCFLNAGFPASLRCFEFGAWCDKISTYCSSFCPGNSCSALSCKSKYPPQGYQSPTPTISTSVFTCSPTSKTTSTSSTTSCVPVPTTGNVCKQPNSPTKGYTSSSPVGNIPLPVLTCNNLYSDYVQHPFKLYTSSDTTQCKSYIPGSSGSSSVCQGCKDACDSQYSSCTTTYAQSCKGNSGSGGQDTYSSATTKCTDQWTDCYAANSGVSGSGRCGSWNSGWSK
;
A
#
# COMPACT_ATOMS: atom_id res chain seq x y z
N MET A 1 14.47 2.02 -30.40
CA MET A 1 14.26 2.98 -29.31
C MET A 1 14.75 4.34 -29.78
N THR A 2 14.05 5.44 -29.45
CA THR A 2 14.50 6.83 -29.65
C THR A 2 14.53 7.53 -28.29
N VAL A 3 15.16 8.70 -28.21
CA VAL A 3 15.22 9.53 -27.00
C VAL A 3 13.82 9.91 -26.54
N GLU A 4 12.92 10.28 -27.44
CA GLU A 4 11.53 10.69 -27.14
C GLU A 4 10.72 9.53 -26.59
N ILE A 5 10.90 8.32 -27.13
CA ILE A 5 10.19 7.14 -26.65
C ILE A 5 10.65 6.80 -25.22
N CYS A 6 11.96 6.86 -24.95
CA CYS A 6 12.48 6.53 -23.63
C CYS A 6 12.15 7.63 -22.58
N THR A 7 12.21 8.90 -22.96
CA THR A 7 11.81 10.02 -22.08
C THR A 7 10.31 10.02 -21.80
N ALA A 8 9.47 9.78 -22.81
CA ALA A 8 8.03 9.64 -22.61
C ALA A 8 7.67 8.41 -21.76
N PHE A 9 8.39 7.28 -21.94
CA PHE A 9 8.23 6.10 -21.12
C PHE A 9 8.64 6.35 -19.66
N SER A 10 9.78 7.00 -19.43
CA SER A 10 10.25 7.35 -18.08
C SER A 10 9.28 8.30 -17.38
N LYS A 11 8.81 9.32 -18.09
CA LYS A 11 7.78 10.24 -17.60
C LYS A 11 6.46 9.54 -17.29
N GLY A 12 6.04 8.60 -18.14
CA GLY A 12 4.83 7.80 -17.91
C GLY A 12 4.90 6.88 -16.69
N ASN A 13 6.10 6.68 -16.14
CA ASN A 13 6.37 5.89 -14.93
C ASN A 13 6.87 6.78 -13.76
N ASP A 14 6.57 8.08 -13.79
CA ASP A 14 6.93 9.05 -12.75
C ASP A 14 8.45 9.15 -12.46
N TYR A 15 9.28 8.93 -13.49
CA TYR A 15 10.73 9.13 -13.42
C TYR A 15 11.16 10.41 -14.14
N GLN A 16 11.93 11.23 -13.43
CA GLN A 16 12.44 12.51 -13.93
C GLN A 16 13.52 12.35 -15.01
N TYR A 17 14.29 11.26 -14.94
CA TYR A 17 15.43 11.02 -15.82
C TYR A 17 15.20 9.74 -16.64
N ALA A 18 15.54 9.83 -17.92
CA ALA A 18 15.64 8.72 -18.84
C ALA A 18 17.11 8.49 -19.19
N GLY A 19 17.59 7.27 -19.09
CA GLY A 19 18.91 6.85 -19.51
C GLY A 19 18.82 5.98 -20.76
N LEU A 20 19.66 6.23 -21.77
CA LEU A 20 19.81 5.33 -22.91
C LEU A 20 21.23 4.78 -22.95
N GLU A 21 21.34 3.45 -23.05
CA GLU A 21 22.58 2.71 -23.19
C GLU A 21 22.55 1.86 -24.47
N TYR A 22 23.71 1.52 -25.03
CA TYR A 22 23.88 0.49 -26.06
C TYR A 22 22.82 0.50 -27.18
N TYR A 23 22.84 1.55 -28.01
CA TYR A 23 21.91 1.75 -29.15
C TYR A 23 20.42 1.90 -28.76
N GLY A 24 20.08 1.98 -27.47
CA GLY A 24 18.76 2.37 -26.99
C GLY A 24 18.08 1.38 -26.04
N GLU A 25 18.83 0.74 -25.16
CA GLU A 25 18.31 0.19 -23.92
C GLU A 25 17.88 1.34 -23.00
N CYS A 26 16.61 1.36 -22.60
CA CYS A 26 16.01 2.47 -21.87
C CYS A 26 15.95 2.16 -20.37
N PHE A 27 16.49 3.08 -19.58
CA PHE A 27 16.49 3.06 -18.12
C PHE A 27 15.75 4.28 -17.60
N CYS A 28 15.06 4.14 -16.47
CA CYS A 28 14.33 5.22 -15.84
C CYS A 28 14.87 5.44 -14.43
N GLY A 29 15.07 6.70 -14.03
CA GLY A 29 15.63 7.04 -12.74
C GLY A 29 14.97 8.26 -12.12
N ALA A 30 14.78 8.21 -10.80
CA ALA A 30 14.38 9.38 -10.02
C ALA A 30 15.56 10.33 -9.79
N SER A 31 16.79 9.81 -9.86
CA SER A 31 18.03 10.55 -9.68
C SER A 31 19.16 9.96 -10.55
N VAL A 32 20.22 10.75 -10.75
CA VAL A 32 21.41 10.36 -11.50
C VAL A 32 22.55 10.15 -10.52
N ASN A 33 22.86 8.88 -10.23
CA ASN A 33 23.84 8.49 -9.19
C ASN A 33 25.20 8.04 -9.78
N GLY A 34 25.47 8.37 -11.05
CA GLY A 34 26.73 8.05 -11.73
C GLY A 34 27.63 9.27 -11.94
N PRO A 35 28.97 9.11 -11.96
CA PRO A 35 29.87 10.19 -12.30
C PRO A 35 29.68 10.60 -13.77
N GLN A 36 29.66 11.90 -14.05
CA GLN A 36 29.61 12.39 -15.42
C GLN A 36 30.93 12.09 -16.14
N VAL A 37 30.83 11.42 -17.29
CA VAL A 37 31.97 11.06 -18.15
C VAL A 37 32.05 11.99 -19.37
N ASN A 38 33.10 11.82 -20.19
CA ASN A 38 33.19 12.55 -21.46
C ASN A 38 32.10 12.09 -22.44
N GLU A 39 31.47 13.04 -23.13
CA GLU A 39 30.40 12.79 -24.10
C GLU A 39 30.80 11.79 -25.20
N SER A 40 32.09 11.67 -25.52
CA SER A 40 32.60 10.69 -26.50
C SER A 40 32.35 9.24 -26.12
N PHE A 41 32.14 8.94 -24.84
CA PHE A 41 31.80 7.59 -24.37
C PHE A 41 30.33 7.24 -24.62
N CYS A 42 29.49 8.24 -24.87
CA CYS A 42 28.07 8.09 -25.06
C CYS A 42 27.66 8.42 -26.51
N SER A 43 28.41 7.97 -27.52
CA SER A 43 28.19 8.38 -28.92
C SER A 43 27.49 7.35 -29.81
N ASP A 44 26.94 6.28 -29.24
CA ASP A 44 26.25 5.25 -30.02
C ASP A 44 24.91 5.80 -30.56
N PRO A 45 24.62 5.63 -31.86
CA PRO A 45 23.37 6.11 -32.45
C PRO A 45 22.16 5.31 -31.96
N CYS A 46 21.00 5.94 -31.84
CA CYS A 46 19.77 5.22 -31.48
C CYS A 46 19.32 4.25 -32.58
N ALA A 47 18.90 3.04 -32.19
CA ALA A 47 18.38 2.03 -33.11
C ALA A 47 17.07 2.46 -33.80
N GLY A 48 16.31 3.38 -33.19
CA GLY A 48 15.07 3.94 -33.75
C GLY A 48 15.28 5.19 -34.60
N ASP A 49 16.37 5.93 -34.38
CA ASP A 49 16.75 7.13 -35.14
C ASP A 49 18.27 7.33 -35.07
N THR A 50 18.97 7.13 -36.20
CA THR A 50 20.44 7.24 -36.23
C THR A 50 20.97 8.67 -36.08
N SER A 51 20.09 9.67 -36.07
CA SER A 51 20.45 11.08 -35.82
C SER A 51 20.50 11.44 -34.33
N GLU A 52 20.00 10.55 -33.48
CA GLU A 52 20.00 10.69 -32.03
C GLU A 52 21.09 9.85 -31.37
N ILE A 53 21.38 10.19 -30.12
CA ILE A 53 22.40 9.55 -29.29
C ILE A 53 21.73 8.67 -28.24
N CYS A 54 22.23 7.45 -28.05
CA CYS A 54 21.66 6.44 -27.17
C CYS A 54 22.74 5.73 -26.33
N GLY A 55 23.61 6.52 -25.70
CA GLY A 55 24.63 6.02 -24.79
C GLY A 55 25.84 5.42 -25.49
N GLY A 56 26.46 4.45 -24.84
CA GLY A 56 27.66 3.73 -25.28
C GLY A 56 27.70 2.32 -24.71
N THR A 57 28.79 1.60 -24.95
CA THR A 57 29.04 0.33 -24.25
C THR A 57 29.45 0.62 -22.80
N ASP A 58 28.60 0.25 -21.83
CA ASP A 58 28.74 0.55 -20.39
C ASP A 58 28.57 2.05 -20.02
N TYR A 59 27.99 2.86 -20.91
CA TYR A 59 27.80 4.30 -20.69
C TYR A 59 26.39 4.75 -21.05
N VAL A 60 25.77 5.52 -20.16
CA VAL A 60 24.37 5.94 -20.29
C VAL A 60 24.29 7.42 -20.66
N SER A 61 23.64 7.75 -21.78
CA SER A 61 23.21 9.11 -22.07
C SER A 61 21.97 9.43 -21.25
N VAL A 62 22.03 10.46 -20.40
CA VAL A 62 20.92 10.86 -19.52
C VAL A 62 20.17 12.05 -20.10
N TYR A 63 18.86 11.90 -20.25
CA TYR A 63 17.93 12.90 -20.75
C TYR A 63 16.89 13.24 -19.68
N GLN A 64 16.56 14.53 -19.56
CA GLN A 64 15.54 15.03 -18.67
C GLN A 64 14.47 15.75 -19.50
N ASP A 65 13.20 15.40 -19.33
CA ASP A 65 12.08 16.11 -19.97
C ASP A 65 11.86 17.46 -19.26
N PRO A 66 12.03 18.62 -19.93
CA PRO A 66 11.83 19.93 -19.32
C PRO A 66 10.36 20.25 -18.99
N THR A 67 9.41 19.43 -19.43
CA THR A 67 7.99 19.50 -19.07
C THR A 67 7.62 18.60 -17.89
N TYR A 68 8.58 17.81 -17.38
CA TYR A 68 8.48 17.24 -16.04
C TYR A 68 8.44 18.42 -15.06
N PRO A 69 7.47 18.50 -14.12
CA PRO A 69 7.51 19.53 -13.11
C PRO A 69 8.84 19.36 -12.38
N VAL A 70 9.71 20.38 -12.47
CA VAL A 70 10.87 20.44 -11.58
C VAL A 70 10.24 20.55 -10.20
N GLU A 71 10.24 19.44 -9.44
CA GLU A 71 9.80 19.40 -8.06
C GLU A 71 10.83 20.19 -7.23
N ASN A 72 10.84 21.50 -7.46
CA ASN A 72 11.49 22.48 -6.64
C ASN A 72 10.70 22.51 -5.34
N ASN A 73 11.31 21.94 -4.30
CA ASN A 73 11.12 22.34 -2.91
C ASN A 73 9.70 22.15 -2.37
N SER A 74 9.35 20.93 -1.92
CA SER A 74 8.37 20.64 -0.85
C SER A 74 8.28 19.13 -0.48
N THR A 75 9.38 18.48 -0.10
CA THR A 75 9.37 17.12 0.51
C THR A 75 9.20 17.13 2.04
N ILE A 76 8.60 18.18 2.59
CA ILE A 76 8.23 18.28 4.03
C ILE A 76 6.83 17.69 4.31
N SER A 77 6.00 17.42 3.29
CA SER A 77 4.58 17.07 3.55
C SER A 77 4.37 15.70 4.20
N ASP A 78 5.31 14.78 4.10
CA ASP A 78 5.23 13.45 4.72
C ASP A 78 5.85 13.44 6.12
N TYR A 79 6.92 14.23 6.32
CA TYR A 79 7.70 14.31 7.55
C TYR A 79 7.43 15.61 8.31
N LYS A 80 6.76 15.49 9.45
CA LYS A 80 6.43 16.63 10.33
C LYS A 80 7.61 16.95 11.25
N PRO A 81 8.02 18.23 11.40
CA PRO A 81 9.05 18.60 12.35
C PRO A 81 8.54 18.41 13.78
N LEU A 82 9.31 17.68 14.59
CA LEU A 82 9.06 17.48 16.03
C LEU A 82 9.79 18.52 16.89
N GLY A 83 10.86 19.11 16.36
CA GLY A 83 11.70 20.13 17.00
C GLY A 83 13.15 19.70 17.18
N CYS A 84 13.88 20.41 18.04
CA CYS A 84 15.28 20.16 18.35
C CYS A 84 15.42 19.18 19.53
N TYR A 85 16.27 18.16 19.39
CA TYR A 85 16.48 17.12 20.40
C TYR A 85 17.97 16.82 20.60
N THR A 86 18.34 16.41 21.81
CA THR A 86 19.71 15.99 22.13
C THR A 86 20.11 14.72 21.39
N ASP A 87 21.31 14.67 20.79
CA ASP A 87 21.89 13.47 20.18
C ASP A 87 23.26 13.15 20.81
N LEU A 88 23.26 12.36 21.89
CA LEU A 88 24.46 12.12 22.71
C LEU A 88 25.09 10.77 22.36
N THR A 89 26.36 10.78 21.94
CA THR A 89 27.09 9.55 21.60
C THR A 89 27.36 8.64 22.80
N ASP A 90 27.53 9.21 23.99
CA ASP A 90 28.01 8.49 25.18
C ASP A 90 26.89 7.78 25.95
N THR A 91 25.64 8.22 25.78
CA THR A 91 24.45 7.67 26.45
C THR A 91 23.47 7.00 25.48
N GLY A 92 23.83 6.94 24.19
CA GLY A 92 23.01 6.42 23.10
C GLY A 92 22.40 7.53 22.27
N ARG A 93 22.61 7.45 20.94
CA ARG A 93 22.07 8.39 19.96
C ARG A 93 20.54 8.39 19.94
N THR A 94 19.96 9.52 19.57
CA THR A 94 18.53 9.70 19.35
C THR A 94 18.04 8.89 18.16
N LEU A 95 18.81 8.86 17.07
CA LEU A 95 18.54 8.01 15.91
C LEU A 95 19.78 7.15 15.59
N PRO A 96 19.66 5.82 15.56
CA PRO A 96 20.83 4.94 15.49
C PRO A 96 21.42 4.75 14.08
N TRP A 97 20.71 5.11 13.00
CA TRP A 97 21.12 4.77 11.63
C TRP A 97 21.58 5.99 10.83
N GLN A 98 22.90 6.23 10.78
CA GLN A 98 23.47 7.30 9.98
C GLN A 98 23.42 7.00 8.47
N GLN A 99 22.99 7.97 7.65
CA GLN A 99 22.99 7.88 6.19
C GLN A 99 24.31 8.40 5.61
N SER A 100 25.39 7.63 5.78
CA SER A 100 26.74 8.01 5.34
C SER A 100 26.93 8.08 3.82
N GLN A 101 25.97 7.58 3.05
CA GLN A 101 25.99 7.64 1.58
C GLN A 101 25.60 9.01 1.03
N LEU A 102 24.99 9.89 1.84
CA LEU A 102 24.64 11.24 1.43
C LEU A 102 25.88 12.14 1.40
N ASN A 103 25.92 13.07 0.44
CA ASN A 103 27.03 13.99 0.29
C ASN A 103 27.00 15.07 1.38
N ALA A 104 27.95 15.04 2.30
CA ALA A 104 28.08 15.99 3.40
C ALA A 104 28.27 17.45 2.95
N SER A 105 28.80 17.69 1.75
CA SER A 105 29.04 19.05 1.23
C SER A 105 27.80 19.69 0.60
N SER A 106 26.73 18.92 0.41
CA SER A 106 25.48 19.36 -0.23
C SER A 106 24.25 18.84 0.52
N MET A 107 24.34 18.73 1.84
CA MET A 107 23.26 18.19 2.68
C MET A 107 22.12 19.20 2.79
N THR A 108 20.89 18.75 2.56
CA THR A 108 19.66 19.50 2.87
C THR A 108 18.76 18.67 3.76
N VAL A 109 17.80 19.31 4.43
CA VAL A 109 16.78 18.60 5.22
C VAL A 109 16.09 17.56 4.34
N GLU A 110 15.67 17.95 3.14
CA GLU A 110 14.94 17.12 2.19
C GLU A 110 15.73 15.89 1.76
N SER A 111 17.03 16.05 1.50
CA SER A 111 17.90 14.92 1.12
C SER A 111 17.97 13.87 2.23
N CYS A 112 17.92 14.29 3.49
CA CYS A 112 17.90 13.40 4.64
C CYS A 112 16.53 12.73 4.83
N LEU A 113 15.45 13.50 4.77
CA LEU A 113 14.08 12.98 4.87
C LEU A 113 13.80 11.93 3.79
N PHE A 114 14.25 12.21 2.55
CA PHE A 114 14.11 11.29 1.44
C PHE A 114 14.85 9.97 1.69
N ALA A 115 16.13 10.03 2.10
CA ALA A 115 16.92 8.84 2.40
C ALA A 115 16.31 8.00 3.53
N CYS A 116 15.81 8.64 4.59
CA CYS A 116 15.15 7.93 5.68
C CYS A 116 13.82 7.32 5.26
N LYS A 117 13.06 7.99 4.39
CA LYS A 117 11.80 7.46 3.86
C LYS A 117 12.03 6.26 2.95
N ASP A 118 13.00 6.34 2.03
CA ASP A 118 13.40 5.25 1.13
C ASP A 118 13.87 4.03 1.94
N GLY A 119 14.55 4.26 3.07
CA GLY A 119 14.93 3.22 4.02
C GLY A 119 13.79 2.69 4.89
N GLY A 120 12.57 3.20 4.79
CA GLY A 120 11.41 2.77 5.58
C GLY A 120 11.44 3.18 7.06
N TYR A 121 12.23 4.19 7.42
CA TYR A 121 12.33 4.69 8.78
C TYR A 121 11.23 5.72 9.06
N ALA A 122 10.65 5.70 10.26
CA ALA A 122 9.60 6.65 10.66
C ALA A 122 10.15 7.98 11.19
N PHE A 123 11.38 7.97 11.68
CA PHE A 123 12.08 9.14 12.18
C PHE A 123 13.30 9.44 11.33
N ALA A 124 13.49 10.73 11.08
CA ALA A 124 14.61 11.28 10.34
C ALA A 124 15.17 12.48 11.10
N GLY A 125 16.46 12.72 10.96
CA GLY A 125 17.13 13.74 11.72
C GLY A 125 18.40 14.25 11.09
N VAL A 126 18.56 15.57 11.10
CA VAL A 126 19.77 16.23 10.61
C VAL A 126 20.57 16.84 11.76
N GLU A 127 21.88 16.61 11.74
CA GLU A 127 22.83 17.05 12.78
C GLU A 127 24.01 17.78 12.14
N PHE A 128 24.52 18.80 12.84
CA PHE A 128 25.78 19.49 12.54
C PHE A 128 25.92 20.01 11.09
N GLY A 129 24.83 20.44 10.46
CA GLY A 129 24.82 21.03 9.11
C GLY A 129 24.93 20.02 7.96
N GLN A 130 25.45 18.81 8.22
CA GLN A 130 25.93 17.90 7.17
C GLN A 130 25.68 16.42 7.45
N GLN A 131 25.05 16.06 8.56
CA GLN A 131 24.80 14.67 8.93
C GLN A 131 23.32 14.36 8.87
N CYS A 132 23.02 13.10 8.53
CA CYS A 132 21.66 12.59 8.45
C CYS A 132 21.56 11.26 9.21
N PHE A 133 20.52 11.10 10.01
CA PHE A 133 20.24 9.92 10.80
C PHE A 133 18.77 9.51 10.67
N CYS A 134 18.52 8.21 10.73
CA CYS A 134 17.19 7.61 10.64
C CYS A 134 16.93 6.64 11.80
N GLY A 135 15.66 6.38 12.08
CA GLY A 135 15.27 5.41 13.10
C GLY A 135 13.79 5.07 13.06
N VAL A 136 13.43 3.98 13.74
CA VAL A 136 12.04 3.55 13.94
C VAL A 136 11.57 3.79 15.39
N VAL A 137 12.50 4.05 16.30
CA VAL A 137 12.29 4.37 17.71
C VAL A 137 13.33 5.41 18.14
N LEU A 138 12.97 6.26 19.10
CA LEU A 138 13.87 7.22 19.70
C LEU A 138 14.70 6.57 20.83
N GLY A 139 15.94 7.02 21.00
CA GLY A 139 16.79 6.61 22.11
C GLY A 139 16.24 7.02 23.48
N ASN A 140 16.54 6.26 24.54
CA ASN A 140 16.04 6.53 25.90
C ASN A 140 16.50 7.88 26.48
N SER A 141 17.60 8.44 25.97
CA SER A 141 18.18 9.71 26.42
C SER A 141 17.73 10.92 25.59
N THR A 142 16.82 10.72 24.62
CA THR A 142 16.31 11.79 23.75
C THR A 142 15.51 12.82 24.56
N SER A 143 16.02 14.05 24.64
CA SER A 143 15.37 15.17 25.33
C SER A 143 15.16 16.34 24.38
N LYS A 144 14.00 16.98 24.46
CA LYS A 144 13.68 18.16 23.64
C LYS A 144 14.37 19.40 24.20
N VAL A 145 14.97 20.21 23.33
CA VAL A 145 15.57 21.52 23.65
C VAL A 145 14.94 22.64 22.81
N ASP A 146 15.37 23.88 23.01
CA ASP A 146 14.83 25.02 22.27
C ASP A 146 15.24 24.93 20.79
N LEU A 147 14.32 25.31 19.88
CA LEU A 147 14.58 25.25 18.44
C LEU A 147 15.76 26.17 18.03
N SER A 148 15.99 27.24 18.79
CA SER A 148 17.13 28.15 18.57
C SER A 148 18.50 27.50 18.79
N GLU A 149 18.55 26.35 19.47
CA GLU A 149 19.79 25.58 19.67
C GLU A 149 20.11 24.65 18.49
N CYS A 150 19.17 24.41 17.56
CA CYS A 150 19.38 23.62 16.33
C CYS A 150 19.40 24.53 15.08
N ASN A 151 20.25 25.56 15.08
CA ASN A 151 20.22 26.60 14.03
C ASN A 151 21.43 26.57 13.07
N THR A 152 22.26 25.51 13.12
CA THR A 152 23.38 25.36 12.18
C THR A 152 22.84 25.22 10.76
N PRO A 153 23.24 26.08 9.79
CA PRO A 153 22.75 26.00 8.42
C PRO A 153 23.14 24.69 7.73
N CYS A 154 22.26 24.15 6.89
CA CYS A 154 22.58 22.98 6.08
C CYS A 154 23.64 23.32 5.01
N THR A 155 24.58 22.41 4.74
CA THR A 155 25.67 22.65 3.78
C THR A 155 25.21 22.80 2.33
N GLY A 156 24.10 22.16 1.98
CA GLY A 156 23.44 22.24 0.67
C GLY A 156 22.37 23.32 0.57
N ASN A 157 21.86 23.84 1.70
CA ASN A 157 20.90 24.94 1.72
C ASN A 157 21.04 25.77 3.00
N SER A 158 21.65 26.95 2.91
CA SER A 158 21.85 27.84 4.07
C SER A 158 20.56 28.48 4.61
N SER A 159 19.42 28.28 3.94
CA SER A 159 18.10 28.76 4.40
C SER A 159 17.40 27.75 5.31
N GLU A 160 17.96 26.54 5.45
CA GLU A 160 17.45 25.47 6.31
C GLU A 160 18.36 25.27 7.51
N SER A 161 17.78 24.74 8.59
CA SER A 161 18.50 24.42 9.82
C SER A 161 18.72 22.91 9.95
N CYS A 162 19.98 22.51 10.11
CA CYS A 162 20.42 21.11 10.16
C CYS A 162 21.06 20.76 11.52
N GLY A 163 20.34 21.01 12.61
CA GLY A 163 20.78 20.67 13.97
C GLY A 163 21.86 21.60 14.51
N ASP A 164 22.70 21.07 15.39
CA ASP A 164 23.97 21.63 15.89
C ASP A 164 24.82 20.46 16.43
N ALA A 165 25.97 20.72 17.05
CA ALA A 165 26.79 19.68 17.67
C ALA A 165 26.00 18.98 18.80
N ALA A 166 25.80 17.67 18.68
CA ALA A 166 25.02 16.86 19.62
C ALA A 166 23.54 17.27 19.72
N LEU A 167 23.00 17.97 18.72
CA LEU A 167 21.62 18.43 18.65
C LEU A 167 21.06 18.18 17.25
N LEU A 168 19.88 17.57 17.19
CA LEU A 168 19.29 17.08 15.95
C LEU A 168 17.91 17.70 15.73
N ASN A 169 17.69 18.28 14.53
CA ASN A 169 16.34 18.64 14.10
C ASN A 169 15.61 17.36 13.70
N LEU A 170 14.63 16.97 14.51
CA LEU A 170 13.93 15.70 14.39
C LEU A 170 12.62 15.85 13.61
N TYR A 171 12.36 14.89 12.73
CA TYR A 171 11.16 14.82 11.91
C TYR A 171 10.52 13.43 12.03
N VAL A 172 9.20 13.36 11.92
CA VAL A 172 8.43 12.10 11.94
C VAL A 172 7.51 11.98 10.73
N ALA A 173 7.51 10.81 10.11
CA ALA A 173 6.56 10.46 9.07
C ALA A 173 5.33 9.77 9.67
N ALA A 174 4.23 10.51 9.72
CA ALA A 174 3.01 10.09 10.43
C ALA A 174 2.26 8.92 9.74
N ASP A 175 2.58 8.63 8.48
CA ASP A 175 2.05 7.53 7.68
C ASP A 175 2.74 6.18 7.95
N ILE A 176 3.90 6.21 8.61
CA ILE A 176 4.72 5.04 8.99
C ILE A 176 5.00 4.97 10.50
N GLU A 177 4.40 5.88 11.29
CA GLU A 177 4.44 5.84 12.75
C GLU A 177 3.60 4.67 13.28
N SER A 178 4.21 3.78 14.06
CA SER A 178 3.49 2.68 14.72
C SER A 178 2.56 3.25 15.79
N THR A 179 1.26 2.98 15.68
CA THR A 179 0.25 3.38 16.67
C THR A 179 0.08 2.38 17.80
N GLU A 180 0.88 1.31 17.87
CA GLU A 180 0.83 0.36 18.98
C GLU A 180 1.72 0.83 20.16
N PRO A 181 1.13 1.26 21.29
CA PRO A 181 1.89 1.35 22.51
C PRO A 181 2.32 -0.06 22.93
N CYS A 182 3.61 -0.25 23.22
CA CYS A 182 4.05 -1.38 24.04
C CYS A 182 3.38 -1.24 25.41
N THR A 183 2.24 -1.92 25.61
CA THR A 183 1.45 -1.82 26.85
C THR A 183 2.11 -2.62 27.97
N GLY A 184 2.89 -1.92 28.78
CA GLY A 184 3.13 -2.28 30.18
C GLY A 184 2.32 -1.37 31.12
N GLY A 185 1.14 -1.83 31.54
CA GLY A 185 0.47 -1.44 32.81
C GLY A 185 -0.24 -0.09 32.93
N THR A 186 -1.53 -0.12 33.25
CA THR A 186 -2.39 0.97 33.82
C THR A 186 -2.87 0.53 35.22
N PRO A 187 -3.55 1.32 36.11
CA PRO A 187 -3.95 2.76 36.11
C PRO A 187 -3.86 3.44 37.55
N PRO A 188 -4.69 4.42 38.00
CA PRO A 188 -4.86 5.87 37.72
C PRO A 188 -4.82 6.75 39.04
N PRO A 189 -5.56 7.87 39.19
CA PRO A 189 -5.31 9.26 38.74
C PRO A 189 -5.11 10.25 39.92
N SER A 190 -4.76 11.51 39.67
CA SER A 190 -5.12 12.62 40.57
C SER A 190 -5.22 13.97 39.86
N SER A 191 -6.34 14.61 40.13
CA SER A 191 -6.86 15.89 39.66
C SER A 191 -6.31 17.08 40.46
N THR A 192 -6.15 18.25 39.82
CA THR A 192 -6.31 19.55 40.49
C THR A 192 -6.68 20.67 39.52
N THR A 193 -7.62 21.50 39.95
CA THR A 193 -8.27 22.66 39.31
C THR A 193 -7.68 24.01 39.74
N SER A 194 -7.65 25.02 38.86
CA SER A 194 -7.71 26.49 39.12
C SER A 194 -7.35 27.27 37.82
N SER A 195 -7.65 28.56 37.60
CA SER A 195 -8.92 29.28 37.38
C SER A 195 -8.62 30.72 36.85
N THR A 196 -9.10 31.08 35.64
CA THR A 196 -9.41 32.45 35.08
C THR A 196 -8.30 33.52 34.88
N PRO A 197 -8.45 34.57 33.99
CA PRO A 197 -9.47 34.84 32.96
C PRO A 197 -8.94 35.15 31.53
N THR A 198 -9.89 35.05 30.59
CA THR A 198 -9.95 35.36 29.14
C THR A 198 -8.96 36.33 28.49
N PRO A 199 -8.46 35.95 27.30
CA PRO A 199 -8.64 36.75 26.09
C PRO A 199 -9.45 36.01 25.00
N THR A 200 -10.02 36.82 24.12
CA THR A 200 -11.05 36.56 23.09
C THR A 200 -10.92 35.22 22.34
N LEU A 201 -11.95 34.37 22.47
CA LEU A 201 -12.09 33.11 21.73
C LEU A 201 -12.49 33.37 20.27
N CYS A 202 -11.72 32.82 19.33
CA CYS A 202 -12.24 32.43 18.02
C CYS A 202 -12.46 30.91 18.05
N THR A 203 -13.71 30.47 17.85
CA THR A 203 -14.03 29.05 17.71
C THR A 203 -13.70 28.61 16.29
N SER A 204 -12.61 27.86 16.12
CA SER A 204 -12.35 27.13 14.88
C SER A 204 -12.73 25.68 15.07
N THR A 205 -13.81 25.27 14.40
CA THR A 205 -14.23 23.87 14.33
C THR A 205 -13.28 23.14 13.37
N VAL A 206 -12.28 22.42 13.89
CA VAL A 206 -11.50 21.49 13.06
C VAL A 206 -12.31 20.22 12.95
N THR A 207 -12.94 20.03 11.80
CA THR A 207 -13.52 18.74 11.43
C THR A 207 -12.35 17.82 11.10
N VAL A 208 -11.84 17.07 12.08
CA VAL A 208 -10.93 15.96 11.79
C VAL A 208 -11.80 14.85 11.21
N SER A 209 -12.06 14.94 9.91
CA SER A 209 -12.54 13.78 9.17
C SER A 209 -11.32 12.87 9.04
N SER A 210 -11.23 11.85 9.89
CA SER A 210 -10.52 10.63 9.47
C SER A 210 -11.23 10.21 8.18
N THR A 211 -10.64 10.51 7.02
CA THR A 211 -11.07 9.87 5.77
C THR A 211 -11.10 8.38 6.07
N PRO A 212 -12.24 7.69 5.91
CA PRO A 212 -12.28 6.28 6.23
C PRO A 212 -11.22 5.62 5.35
N LYS A 213 -10.26 4.95 5.99
CA LYS A 213 -9.16 4.21 5.35
C LYS A 213 -9.69 3.05 4.47
N TYR A 214 -11.02 2.88 4.42
CA TYR A 214 -11.73 1.78 3.81
C TYR A 214 -13.04 2.23 3.14
N GLU A 215 -13.38 1.60 2.02
CA GLU A 215 -14.61 1.89 1.24
C GLU A 215 -15.80 1.04 1.67
N TYR A 216 -15.52 -0.08 2.33
CA TYR A 216 -16.51 -1.02 2.84
C TYR A 216 -16.01 -1.59 4.18
N ASN A 217 -16.91 -1.83 5.13
CA ASN A 217 -16.60 -2.55 6.37
C ASN A 217 -17.57 -3.70 6.65
N CYS A 218 -17.05 -4.74 7.29
CA CYS A 218 -17.79 -5.88 7.81
C CYS A 218 -17.20 -6.24 9.17
N GLY A 219 -17.86 -5.84 10.27
CA GLY A 219 -17.37 -6.15 11.61
C GLY A 219 -15.98 -5.57 11.84
N GLU A 220 -15.03 -6.43 12.19
CA GLU A 220 -13.62 -6.06 12.42
C GLU A 220 -12.81 -5.94 11.12
N TRP A 221 -13.41 -6.27 9.97
CA TRP A 221 -12.74 -6.21 8.67
C TRP A 221 -13.09 -4.94 7.89
N CYS A 222 -12.06 -4.35 7.28
CA CYS A 222 -12.14 -3.15 6.47
C CYS A 222 -11.50 -3.40 5.10
N SER A 223 -12.19 -3.01 4.04
CA SER A 223 -11.68 -3.16 2.67
C SER A 223 -10.63 -2.10 2.37
N THR A 224 -9.61 -2.43 1.58
CA THR A 224 -8.86 -1.40 0.88
C THR A 224 -9.73 -0.79 -0.23
N PRO A 225 -9.63 0.53 -0.47
CA PRO A 225 -10.32 1.20 -1.56
C PRO A 225 -10.03 0.56 -2.93
N ILE A 226 -11.01 0.52 -3.82
CA ILE A 226 -10.72 0.12 -5.21
C ILE A 226 -9.76 1.15 -5.84
N PRO A 227 -8.75 0.69 -6.60
CA PRO A 227 -7.79 1.59 -7.23
C PRO A 227 -8.49 2.51 -8.23
N PRO A 228 -7.95 3.72 -8.45
CA PRO A 228 -8.49 4.61 -9.48
C PRO A 228 -8.36 3.96 -10.86
N PHE A 229 -9.32 4.25 -11.74
CA PHE A 229 -9.27 3.81 -13.12
C PHE A 229 -9.90 4.84 -14.05
N THR A 230 -9.34 4.94 -15.26
CA THR A 230 -9.77 5.83 -16.33
C THR A 230 -9.94 5.11 -17.67
N ASN A 231 -9.57 3.83 -17.74
CA ASN A 231 -9.65 3.01 -18.93
C ASN A 231 -10.09 1.56 -18.60
N PRO A 232 -10.49 0.76 -19.60
CA PRO A 232 -10.98 -0.61 -19.37
C PRO A 232 -9.98 -1.55 -18.68
N GLU A 233 -8.68 -1.39 -18.92
CA GLU A 233 -7.64 -2.24 -18.35
C GLU A 233 -7.45 -1.96 -16.84
N LEU A 234 -7.40 -0.68 -16.47
CA LEU A 234 -7.39 -0.24 -15.07
C LEU A 234 -8.70 -0.58 -14.37
N CYS A 235 -9.84 -0.56 -15.07
CA CYS A 235 -11.12 -0.99 -14.50
C CYS A 235 -11.10 -2.49 -14.17
N THR A 236 -10.59 -3.31 -15.10
CA THR A 236 -10.43 -4.76 -14.88
C THR A 236 -9.47 -5.05 -13.73
N SER A 237 -8.42 -4.25 -13.62
CA SER A 237 -7.51 -4.26 -12.46
C SER A 237 -8.29 -3.95 -11.17
N ALA A 238 -9.10 -2.89 -11.14
CA ALA A 238 -9.91 -2.54 -9.98
C ALA A 238 -10.91 -3.65 -9.55
N VAL A 239 -11.47 -4.39 -10.51
CA VAL A 239 -12.27 -5.60 -10.23
C VAL A 239 -11.42 -6.63 -9.50
N GLY A 240 -10.22 -6.92 -10.01
CA GLY A 240 -9.27 -7.81 -9.38
C GLY A 240 -8.95 -7.42 -7.92
N ALA A 241 -8.65 -6.14 -7.67
CA ALA A 241 -8.43 -5.58 -6.32
C ALA A 241 -9.61 -5.83 -5.37
N CYS A 242 -10.84 -5.68 -5.88
CA CYS A 242 -12.04 -5.93 -5.09
C CYS A 242 -12.22 -7.41 -4.82
N THR A 243 -12.15 -8.24 -5.87
CA THR A 243 -12.41 -9.69 -5.80
C THR A 243 -11.45 -10.41 -4.87
N VAL A 244 -10.15 -10.08 -4.87
CA VAL A 244 -9.18 -10.75 -3.98
C VAL A 244 -9.44 -10.49 -2.50
N GLN A 245 -10.17 -9.43 -2.17
CA GLN A 245 -10.51 -9.09 -0.79
C GLN A 245 -11.71 -9.85 -0.23
N VAL A 246 -12.50 -10.53 -1.08
CA VAL A 246 -13.72 -11.24 -0.64
C VAL A 246 -13.39 -12.33 0.37
N ALA A 247 -12.33 -13.10 0.13
CA ALA A 247 -11.84 -14.11 1.07
C ALA A 247 -11.38 -13.48 2.39
N SER A 248 -10.65 -12.35 2.32
CA SER A 248 -10.23 -11.61 3.50
C SER A 248 -11.43 -11.15 4.34
N CYS A 249 -12.53 -10.73 3.72
CA CYS A 249 -13.73 -10.35 4.44
C CYS A 249 -14.26 -11.53 5.26
N PHE A 250 -14.46 -12.70 4.63
CA PHE A 250 -15.01 -13.87 5.35
C PHE A 250 -14.11 -14.36 6.48
N LEU A 251 -12.79 -14.29 6.30
CA LEU A 251 -11.82 -14.76 7.30
C LEU A 251 -11.70 -13.81 8.50
N ASN A 252 -11.86 -12.51 8.29
CA ASN A 252 -11.48 -11.50 9.29
C ASN A 252 -12.65 -10.67 9.82
N ALA A 253 -13.85 -10.73 9.22
CA ALA A 253 -15.00 -9.93 9.66
C ALA A 253 -15.61 -10.39 11.00
N GLY A 254 -15.49 -11.69 11.32
CA GLY A 254 -16.13 -12.31 12.47
C GLY A 254 -17.66 -12.50 12.30
N PHE A 255 -18.23 -13.52 12.94
CA PHE A 255 -19.67 -13.75 12.92
C PHE A 255 -20.39 -12.88 13.97
N PRO A 256 -21.55 -12.24 13.67
CA PRO A 256 -22.38 -12.41 12.47
C PRO A 256 -22.05 -11.45 11.31
N ALA A 257 -21.07 -10.56 11.47
CA ALA A 257 -20.75 -9.55 10.46
C ALA A 257 -20.25 -10.15 9.13
N SER A 258 -19.64 -11.34 9.16
CA SER A 258 -19.21 -12.08 7.97
C SER A 258 -20.34 -12.44 7.00
N LEU A 259 -21.60 -12.42 7.45
CA LEU A 259 -22.76 -12.52 6.56
C LEU A 259 -22.85 -11.35 5.56
N ARG A 260 -22.29 -10.18 5.90
CA ARG A 260 -22.25 -9.03 5.00
C ARG A 260 -21.14 -9.11 3.95
N CYS A 261 -20.22 -10.07 4.08
CA CYS A 261 -19.21 -10.32 3.05
C CYS A 261 -19.82 -10.84 1.73
N PHE A 262 -21.03 -11.42 1.77
CA PHE A 262 -21.78 -11.73 0.55
C PHE A 262 -22.19 -10.47 -0.21
N GLU A 263 -22.56 -9.39 0.50
CA GLU A 263 -22.90 -8.10 -0.10
C GLU A 263 -21.65 -7.42 -0.67
N PHE A 264 -20.52 -7.52 0.03
CA PHE A 264 -19.23 -7.06 -0.48
C PHE A 264 -18.82 -7.79 -1.77
N GLY A 265 -18.92 -9.12 -1.81
CA GLY A 265 -18.66 -9.91 -3.01
C GLY A 265 -19.58 -9.52 -4.18
N ALA A 266 -20.88 -9.36 -3.91
CA ALA A 266 -21.83 -8.88 -4.92
C ALA A 266 -21.52 -7.46 -5.42
N TRP A 267 -20.97 -6.60 -4.56
CA TRP A 267 -20.51 -5.26 -4.97
C TRP A 267 -19.30 -5.34 -5.92
N CYS A 268 -18.34 -6.23 -5.66
CA CYS A 268 -17.25 -6.50 -6.60
C CYS A 268 -17.76 -6.97 -7.98
N ASP A 269 -18.81 -7.82 -8.01
CA ASP A 269 -19.44 -8.25 -9.27
C ASP A 269 -20.14 -7.09 -10.00
N LYS A 270 -20.70 -6.11 -9.26
CA LYS A 270 -21.24 -4.88 -9.87
C LYS A 270 -20.15 -4.01 -10.48
N ILE A 271 -18.97 -3.95 -9.87
CA ILE A 271 -17.80 -3.28 -10.47
C ILE A 271 -17.40 -4.01 -11.76
N SER A 272 -17.38 -5.34 -11.77
CA SER A 272 -17.12 -6.12 -12.99
C SER A 272 -18.15 -5.83 -14.09
N THR A 273 -19.43 -5.78 -13.73
CA THR A 273 -20.52 -5.43 -14.65
C THR A 273 -20.35 -4.00 -15.18
N TYR A 274 -19.87 -3.08 -14.34
CA TYR A 274 -19.56 -1.72 -14.74
C TYR A 274 -18.45 -1.69 -15.80
N CYS A 275 -17.34 -2.39 -15.52
CA CYS A 275 -16.20 -2.47 -16.42
C CYS A 275 -16.56 -3.10 -17.77
N SER A 276 -17.41 -4.12 -17.80
CA SER A 276 -17.81 -4.76 -19.06
C SER A 276 -18.81 -3.93 -19.88
N SER A 277 -19.63 -3.10 -19.23
CA SER A 277 -20.82 -2.51 -19.87
C SER A 277 -20.72 -0.99 -20.10
N PHE A 278 -19.90 -0.28 -19.32
CA PHE A 278 -19.82 1.19 -19.35
C PHE A 278 -18.41 1.72 -19.63
N CYS A 279 -17.37 0.92 -19.33
CA CYS A 279 -15.99 1.32 -19.60
C CYS A 279 -15.52 1.23 -21.05
N PRO A 280 -16.10 0.40 -21.95
CA PRO A 280 -15.76 0.47 -23.38
C PRO A 280 -16.18 1.80 -24.06
N GLY A 281 -16.87 2.70 -23.34
CA GLY A 281 -17.22 4.05 -23.80
C GLY A 281 -16.59 5.17 -22.97
N ASN A 282 -16.98 6.42 -23.20
CA ASN A 282 -16.38 7.63 -22.61
C ASN A 282 -16.65 7.84 -21.09
N SER A 283 -17.26 6.89 -20.40
CA SER A 283 -17.67 7.05 -18.99
C SER A 283 -16.80 6.29 -18.00
N CYS A 284 -15.69 5.68 -18.42
CA CYS A 284 -14.87 4.84 -17.57
C CYS A 284 -14.17 5.64 -16.45
N SER A 285 -14.77 5.67 -15.26
CA SER A 285 -14.12 6.25 -14.07
C SER A 285 -14.55 5.57 -12.78
N ALA A 286 -13.62 5.49 -11.82
CA ALA A 286 -13.91 4.96 -10.48
C ALA A 286 -15.04 5.74 -9.78
N LEU A 287 -15.09 7.07 -9.99
CA LEU A 287 -16.15 7.92 -9.45
C LEU A 287 -17.52 7.59 -10.04
N SER A 288 -17.62 7.46 -11.37
CA SER A 288 -18.87 7.09 -12.05
C SER A 288 -19.32 5.67 -11.70
N CYS A 289 -18.38 4.75 -11.48
CA CYS A 289 -18.68 3.40 -10.98
C CYS A 289 -19.28 3.45 -9.57
N LYS A 290 -18.64 4.16 -8.63
CA LYS A 290 -19.12 4.29 -7.25
C LYS A 290 -20.46 5.02 -7.17
N SER A 291 -20.69 6.02 -8.01
CA SER A 291 -21.99 6.70 -8.10
C SER A 291 -23.11 5.78 -8.60
N LYS A 292 -22.80 4.86 -9.53
CA LYS A 292 -23.79 3.92 -10.08
C LYS A 292 -24.03 2.71 -9.17
N TYR A 293 -22.96 2.22 -8.55
CA TYR A 293 -22.95 1.06 -7.66
C TYR A 293 -22.29 1.46 -6.32
N PRO A 294 -23.00 2.21 -5.47
CA PRO A 294 -22.46 2.59 -4.17
C PRO A 294 -22.28 1.35 -3.29
N PRO A 295 -21.18 1.26 -2.51
CA PRO A 295 -20.96 0.16 -1.58
C PRO A 295 -22.11 0.09 -0.57
N GLN A 296 -22.82 -1.04 -0.55
CA GLN A 296 -23.94 -1.25 0.35
C GLN A 296 -23.42 -1.64 1.73
N GLY A 297 -23.16 -0.67 2.61
CA GLY A 297 -22.74 -1.01 3.97
C GLY A 297 -22.32 0.13 4.88
N TYR A 298 -22.56 1.36 4.45
CA TYR A 298 -22.07 2.56 5.11
C TYR A 298 -22.88 2.91 6.37
N GLN A 299 -22.28 2.69 7.55
CA GLN A 299 -22.40 3.67 8.63
C GLN A 299 -21.10 4.47 8.61
N SER A 300 -21.15 5.72 8.14
CA SER A 300 -20.10 6.69 8.48
C SER A 300 -19.91 6.65 9.98
N PRO A 301 -18.69 6.61 10.52
CA PRO A 301 -18.48 7.13 11.85
C PRO A 301 -19.05 8.54 11.87
N THR A 302 -20.01 8.81 12.77
CA THR A 302 -20.42 10.18 13.04
C THR A 302 -19.14 10.93 13.43
N PRO A 303 -18.81 12.05 12.76
CA PRO A 303 -17.61 12.81 13.11
C PRO A 303 -17.68 13.12 14.61
N THR A 304 -16.71 12.62 15.37
CA THR A 304 -16.63 12.96 16.79
C THR A 304 -16.09 14.37 16.84
N ILE A 305 -16.98 15.34 17.06
CA ILE A 305 -16.61 16.74 17.18
C ILE A 305 -15.91 16.89 18.52
N SER A 306 -14.57 16.92 18.49
CA SER A 306 -13.78 17.30 19.66
C SER A 306 -13.38 18.77 19.50
N THR A 307 -13.98 19.63 20.31
CA THR A 307 -13.76 21.08 20.25
C THR A 307 -12.58 21.44 21.14
N SER A 308 -11.45 21.81 20.54
CA SER A 308 -10.31 22.39 21.26
C SER A 308 -10.18 23.88 20.92
N VAL A 309 -9.92 24.70 21.95
CA VAL A 309 -9.89 26.17 21.85
C VAL A 309 -8.43 26.64 21.90
N PHE A 310 -8.01 27.46 20.93
CA PHE A 310 -6.66 28.06 20.88
C PHE A 310 -6.70 29.54 20.46
N THR A 311 -5.63 30.30 20.74
CA THR A 311 -5.45 31.72 20.37
C THR A 311 -4.63 31.86 19.08
N CYS A 312 -5.06 32.64 18.10
CA CYS A 312 -4.39 32.79 16.80
C CYS A 312 -3.87 34.22 16.48
N SER A 313 -2.81 34.29 15.66
CA SER A 313 -2.32 35.46 14.89
C SER A 313 -2.72 35.34 13.39
N PRO A 314 -2.58 36.39 12.55
CA PRO A 314 -3.40 36.54 11.34
C PRO A 314 -2.98 35.69 10.12
N THR A 315 -3.96 34.90 9.66
CA THR A 315 -4.38 34.59 8.28
C THR A 315 -3.38 34.09 7.22
N SER A 316 -3.59 32.86 6.75
CA SER A 316 -3.70 32.56 5.32
C SER A 316 -4.63 31.36 5.09
N LYS A 317 -5.52 31.48 4.10
CA LYS A 317 -6.45 30.44 3.65
C LYS A 317 -5.68 29.41 2.82
N THR A 318 -5.82 28.12 3.13
CA THR A 318 -5.33 27.05 2.27
C THR A 318 -6.49 26.12 1.89
N THR A 319 -6.67 25.96 0.58
CA THR A 319 -7.62 25.07 -0.06
C THR A 319 -7.05 23.66 -0.06
N SER A 320 -7.80 22.69 0.46
CA SER A 320 -7.42 21.28 0.49
C SER A 320 -7.41 20.68 -0.91
N THR A 321 -6.29 20.08 -1.31
CA THR A 321 -6.18 19.29 -2.54
C THR A 321 -5.81 17.87 -2.14
N SER A 322 -6.64 16.90 -2.51
CA SER A 322 -6.50 15.49 -2.16
C SER A 322 -5.32 14.86 -2.89
N SER A 323 -4.45 14.15 -2.16
CA SER A 323 -3.36 13.34 -2.72
C SER A 323 -3.85 11.95 -3.14
N THR A 324 -3.40 11.50 -4.30
CA THR A 324 -3.71 10.19 -4.90
C THR A 324 -2.62 9.18 -4.60
N THR A 325 -3.04 8.02 -4.09
CA THR A 325 -2.23 6.88 -3.63
C THR A 325 -1.43 6.20 -4.76
N SER A 326 -0.18 5.87 -4.46
CA SER A 326 0.75 5.07 -5.29
C SER A 326 0.17 3.70 -5.69
N CYS A 327 0.37 3.32 -6.95
CA CYS A 327 -0.23 2.15 -7.58
C CYS A 327 0.61 0.88 -7.35
N VAL A 328 0.30 0.12 -6.28
CA VAL A 328 0.65 -1.30 -6.22
C VAL A 328 -0.07 -1.99 -7.39
N PRO A 329 0.61 -2.77 -8.25
CA PRO A 329 -0.07 -3.45 -9.34
C PRO A 329 -1.12 -4.41 -8.77
N VAL A 330 -2.27 -4.48 -9.43
CA VAL A 330 -3.50 -5.02 -8.82
C VAL A 330 -3.75 -6.48 -9.24
N PRO A 331 -3.85 -7.43 -8.30
CA PRO A 331 -3.96 -8.86 -8.61
C PRO A 331 -5.23 -9.19 -9.39
N THR A 332 -5.19 -10.29 -10.14
CA THR A 332 -6.21 -10.55 -11.14
C THR A 332 -7.19 -11.63 -10.75
N THR A 333 -8.34 -11.64 -11.40
CA THR A 333 -9.42 -12.60 -11.11
C THR A 333 -9.09 -14.04 -11.53
N GLY A 334 -7.99 -14.24 -12.26
CA GLY A 334 -7.51 -15.54 -12.72
C GLY A 334 -6.99 -16.40 -11.57
N ASN A 335 -7.87 -17.10 -10.86
CA ASN A 335 -7.48 -18.03 -9.81
C ASN A 335 -6.75 -19.24 -10.43
N VAL A 336 -5.58 -19.59 -9.90
CA VAL A 336 -4.83 -20.80 -10.27
C VAL A 336 -5.51 -22.03 -9.67
N CYS A 337 -6.15 -21.87 -8.51
CA CYS A 337 -6.83 -22.94 -7.82
C CYS A 337 -8.20 -23.24 -8.44
N LYS A 338 -8.60 -24.51 -8.37
CA LYS A 338 -9.85 -25.01 -8.92
C LYS A 338 -10.89 -25.16 -7.83
N GLN A 339 -12.01 -24.45 -7.97
CA GLN A 339 -13.19 -24.69 -7.16
C GLN A 339 -13.77 -26.07 -7.50
N PRO A 340 -13.94 -26.99 -6.54
CA PRO A 340 -14.52 -28.32 -6.79
C PRO A 340 -15.96 -28.25 -7.30
N ASN A 341 -16.36 -29.27 -8.07
CA ASN A 341 -17.69 -29.41 -8.64
C ASN A 341 -18.25 -30.79 -8.31
N SER A 342 -19.32 -30.84 -7.51
CA SER A 342 -19.98 -32.08 -7.13
C SER A 342 -21.49 -31.86 -6.97
N PRO A 343 -22.26 -31.78 -8.07
CA PRO A 343 -23.69 -31.52 -8.02
C PRO A 343 -24.47 -32.52 -7.15
N THR A 344 -24.00 -33.77 -7.08
CA THR A 344 -24.58 -34.82 -6.22
C THR A 344 -24.40 -34.54 -4.73
N LYS A 345 -23.39 -33.76 -4.34
CA LYS A 345 -23.16 -33.28 -2.96
C LYS A 345 -23.70 -31.86 -2.72
N GLY A 346 -24.37 -31.25 -3.71
CA GLY A 346 -25.09 -29.99 -3.58
C GLY A 346 -24.27 -28.72 -3.80
N TYR A 347 -23.13 -28.80 -4.50
CA TYR A 347 -22.32 -27.63 -4.88
C TYR A 347 -21.71 -27.78 -6.28
N THR A 348 -21.44 -26.65 -6.93
CA THR A 348 -20.78 -26.57 -8.24
C THR A 348 -19.62 -25.58 -8.19
N SER A 349 -18.80 -25.52 -9.24
CA SER A 349 -17.71 -24.53 -9.34
C SER A 349 -18.21 -23.08 -9.33
N SER A 350 -19.48 -22.83 -9.66
CA SER A 350 -20.10 -21.49 -9.66
C SER A 350 -21.04 -21.25 -8.47
N SER A 351 -21.39 -22.30 -7.73
CA SER A 351 -22.20 -22.23 -6.51
C SER A 351 -21.57 -23.15 -5.46
N PRO A 352 -20.49 -22.69 -4.81
CA PRO A 352 -19.86 -23.43 -3.73
C PRO A 352 -20.76 -23.49 -2.48
N VAL A 353 -20.38 -24.30 -1.49
CA VAL A 353 -21.19 -24.47 -0.28
C VAL A 353 -21.33 -23.12 0.43
N GLY A 354 -22.58 -22.74 0.72
CA GLY A 354 -22.90 -21.45 1.31
C GLY A 354 -22.57 -20.23 0.42
N ASN A 355 -22.32 -20.44 -0.88
CA ASN A 355 -21.81 -19.42 -1.81
C ASN A 355 -20.50 -18.76 -1.34
N ILE A 356 -19.68 -19.47 -0.56
CA ILE A 356 -18.37 -18.97 -0.13
C ILE A 356 -17.32 -19.35 -1.18
N PRO A 357 -16.74 -18.37 -1.91
CA PRO A 357 -15.81 -18.66 -3.00
C PRO A 357 -14.46 -19.15 -2.47
N LEU A 358 -13.74 -19.92 -3.30
CA LEU A 358 -12.36 -20.30 -3.01
C LEU A 358 -11.47 -19.05 -3.09
N PRO A 359 -10.63 -18.77 -2.08
CA PRO A 359 -9.71 -17.64 -2.12
C PRO A 359 -8.81 -17.68 -3.35
N VAL A 360 -8.44 -16.49 -3.82
CA VAL A 360 -7.67 -16.34 -5.06
C VAL A 360 -6.18 -16.59 -4.77
N LEU A 361 -5.62 -17.61 -5.41
CA LEU A 361 -4.18 -17.77 -5.59
C LEU A 361 -3.82 -17.28 -6.99
N THR A 362 -3.10 -16.17 -7.09
CA THR A 362 -2.68 -15.59 -8.37
C THR A 362 -1.31 -14.95 -8.25
N CYS A 363 -0.87 -14.17 -9.23
CA CYS A 363 0.43 -13.52 -9.21
C CYS A 363 0.58 -12.61 -7.99
N ASN A 364 1.78 -12.66 -7.42
CA ASN A 364 2.17 -11.84 -6.28
C ASN A 364 2.25 -10.37 -6.70
N ASN A 365 1.60 -9.51 -5.93
CA ASN A 365 1.51 -8.07 -6.19
C ASN A 365 2.57 -7.23 -5.46
N LEU A 366 3.49 -7.86 -4.72
CA LEU A 366 4.59 -7.20 -4.06
C LEU A 366 5.89 -7.58 -4.76
N TYR A 367 6.53 -6.63 -5.45
CA TYR A 367 7.70 -6.93 -6.27
C TYR A 367 8.85 -7.56 -5.48
N SER A 368 9.09 -7.04 -4.27
CA SER A 368 10.12 -7.53 -3.35
C SER A 368 9.93 -9.00 -2.98
N ASP A 369 8.68 -9.46 -2.90
CA ASP A 369 8.32 -10.84 -2.58
C ASP A 369 8.18 -11.71 -3.85
N TYR A 370 7.71 -11.11 -4.95
CA TYR A 370 7.48 -11.78 -6.24
C TYR A 370 8.74 -12.46 -6.80
N VAL A 371 9.91 -11.84 -6.66
CA VAL A 371 11.18 -12.36 -7.19
C VAL A 371 11.47 -13.78 -6.67
N GLN A 372 11.11 -14.05 -5.42
CA GLN A 372 11.28 -15.37 -4.79
C GLN A 372 9.99 -16.19 -4.83
N HIS A 373 8.84 -15.52 -4.73
CA HIS A 373 7.52 -16.14 -4.61
C HIS A 373 6.53 -15.52 -5.62
N PRO A 374 6.52 -15.98 -6.88
CA PRO A 374 5.69 -15.42 -7.93
C PRO A 374 4.18 -15.54 -7.69
N PHE A 375 3.74 -16.42 -6.79
CA PHE A 375 2.34 -16.65 -6.47
C PHE A 375 2.00 -16.18 -5.06
N LYS A 376 0.80 -15.63 -4.85
CA LYS A 376 0.30 -15.17 -3.55
C LYS A 376 -1.15 -15.58 -3.35
N LEU A 377 -1.48 -16.06 -2.15
CA LEU A 377 -2.82 -16.42 -1.73
C LEU A 377 -3.44 -15.24 -0.97
N TYR A 378 -4.46 -14.62 -1.55
CA TYR A 378 -5.06 -13.41 -1.00
C TYR A 378 -6.12 -13.74 0.05
N THR A 379 -5.75 -13.56 1.33
CA THR A 379 -6.59 -13.85 2.51
C THR A 379 -6.62 -12.72 3.54
N SER A 380 -5.91 -11.61 3.28
CA SER A 380 -5.92 -10.37 4.08
C SER A 380 -6.08 -9.15 3.17
N SER A 381 -6.66 -8.08 3.69
CA SER A 381 -6.71 -6.78 3.01
C SER A 381 -5.32 -6.12 2.97
N ASP A 382 -4.46 -6.46 3.93
CA ASP A 382 -3.03 -6.18 3.87
C ASP A 382 -2.31 -7.32 3.13
N THR A 383 -1.98 -7.08 1.86
CA THR A 383 -1.34 -8.09 1.00
C THR A 383 0.07 -8.50 1.45
N THR A 384 0.70 -7.75 2.35
CA THR A 384 1.98 -8.12 2.97
C THR A 384 1.82 -9.30 3.95
N GLN A 385 0.63 -9.47 4.51
CA GLN A 385 0.29 -10.57 5.43
C GLN A 385 -0.16 -11.84 4.70
N CYS A 386 -0.40 -11.75 3.39
CA CYS A 386 -0.80 -12.87 2.56
C CYS A 386 0.38 -13.81 2.26
N LYS A 387 0.18 -15.11 2.44
CA LYS A 387 1.18 -16.14 2.15
C LYS A 387 1.56 -16.18 0.67
N SER A 388 2.84 -16.46 0.40
CA SER A 388 3.41 -16.51 -0.95
C SER A 388 4.05 -17.86 -1.25
N TYR A 389 4.09 -18.22 -2.53
CA TYR A 389 4.42 -19.56 -3.02
C TYR A 389 5.33 -19.50 -4.26
N ILE A 390 6.19 -20.50 -4.38
CA ILE A 390 7.09 -20.72 -5.52
C ILE A 390 6.38 -21.49 -6.65
N PRO A 391 6.88 -21.39 -7.91
CA PRO A 391 6.43 -22.26 -8.99
C PRO A 391 6.67 -23.74 -8.64
N GLY A 392 5.87 -24.64 -9.21
CA GLY A 392 5.85 -26.04 -8.82
C GLY A 392 7.16 -26.79 -9.07
N SER A 393 7.96 -26.95 -8.01
CA SER A 393 8.91 -28.05 -7.81
C SER A 393 8.78 -28.50 -6.36
N SER A 394 8.15 -29.66 -6.17
CA SER A 394 8.00 -30.47 -4.93
C SER A 394 8.36 -29.78 -3.60
N GLY A 395 7.36 -29.42 -2.78
CA GLY A 395 7.53 -28.90 -1.42
C GLY A 395 6.30 -28.18 -0.86
N SER A 396 6.33 -27.84 0.44
CA SER A 396 5.27 -27.10 1.16
C SER A 396 5.11 -25.62 0.74
N SER A 397 6.00 -25.08 -0.09
CA SER A 397 5.88 -23.71 -0.60
C SER A 397 5.43 -23.65 -2.06
N SER A 398 4.94 -24.76 -2.63
CA SER A 398 4.52 -24.85 -4.04
C SER A 398 3.09 -24.36 -4.29
N VAL A 399 2.75 -24.05 -5.54
CA VAL A 399 1.37 -23.73 -6.00
C VAL A 399 0.33 -24.76 -5.55
N CYS A 400 0.64 -26.07 -5.59
CA CYS A 400 -0.27 -27.11 -5.09
C CYS A 400 -0.59 -26.89 -3.61
N GLN A 401 0.42 -26.53 -2.80
CA GLN A 401 0.21 -26.23 -1.39
C GLN A 401 -0.59 -24.94 -1.21
N GLY A 402 -0.31 -23.90 -2.00
CA GLY A 402 -1.10 -22.67 -1.99
C GLY A 402 -2.59 -22.91 -2.26
N CYS A 403 -2.92 -23.86 -3.15
CA CYS A 403 -4.31 -24.24 -3.37
C CYS A 403 -4.92 -25.09 -2.25
N LYS A 404 -4.13 -25.90 -1.53
CA LYS A 404 -4.60 -26.57 -0.32
C LYS A 404 -4.87 -25.57 0.81
N ASP A 405 -3.98 -24.60 1.00
CA ASP A 405 -4.18 -23.49 1.95
C ASP A 405 -5.41 -22.65 1.57
N ALA A 406 -5.71 -22.48 0.27
CA ALA A 406 -6.95 -21.88 -0.21
C ALA A 406 -8.18 -22.72 0.17
N CYS A 407 -8.12 -24.05 0.01
CA CYS A 407 -9.18 -24.96 0.44
C CYS A 407 -9.43 -24.86 1.95
N ASP A 408 -8.37 -24.78 2.77
CA ASP A 408 -8.49 -24.61 4.23
C ASP A 408 -9.17 -23.29 4.58
N SER A 409 -8.79 -22.22 3.89
CA SER A 409 -9.37 -20.88 4.08
C SER A 409 -10.85 -20.84 3.67
N GLN A 410 -11.24 -21.50 2.57
CA GLN A 410 -12.64 -21.66 2.17
C GLN A 410 -13.43 -22.47 3.21
N TYR A 411 -12.86 -23.58 3.71
CA TYR A 411 -13.49 -24.42 4.73
C TYR A 411 -13.71 -23.66 6.04
N SER A 412 -12.71 -22.90 6.49
CA SER A 412 -12.82 -22.01 7.66
C SER A 412 -13.96 -21.01 7.48
N SER A 413 -14.00 -20.31 6.33
CA SER A 413 -15.09 -19.37 6.01
C SER A 413 -16.46 -20.07 5.96
N CYS A 414 -16.53 -21.27 5.37
CA CYS A 414 -17.75 -22.08 5.27
C CYS A 414 -18.31 -22.45 6.64
N THR A 415 -17.45 -22.92 7.55
CA THR A 415 -17.86 -23.35 8.88
C THR A 415 -18.18 -22.18 9.81
N THR A 416 -17.41 -21.09 9.74
CA THR A 416 -17.56 -19.91 10.62
C THR A 416 -18.66 -18.95 10.17
N THR A 417 -19.05 -18.97 8.89
CA THR A 417 -20.10 -18.08 8.35
C THR A 417 -21.34 -18.87 7.97
N TYR A 418 -21.25 -19.75 6.96
CA TYR A 418 -22.43 -20.45 6.44
C TYR A 418 -22.98 -21.48 7.43
N ALA A 419 -22.16 -22.42 7.90
CA ALA A 419 -22.63 -23.42 8.85
C ALA A 419 -23.11 -22.74 10.15
N GLN A 420 -22.33 -21.78 10.67
CA GLN A 420 -22.72 -20.98 11.83
C GLN A 420 -24.09 -20.28 11.66
N SER A 421 -24.40 -19.76 10.47
CA SER A 421 -25.72 -19.16 10.17
C SER A 421 -26.89 -20.16 10.21
N CYS A 422 -26.60 -21.46 10.07
CA CYS A 422 -27.58 -22.53 10.15
C CYS A 422 -27.86 -22.99 11.59
N LYS A 423 -27.23 -22.38 12.61
CA LYS A 423 -27.55 -22.66 14.02
C LYS A 423 -28.98 -22.24 14.32
N GLY A 424 -29.77 -23.20 14.82
CA GLY A 424 -31.19 -23.00 15.11
C GLY A 424 -32.14 -23.49 14.01
N ASN A 425 -31.63 -23.86 12.83
CA ASN A 425 -32.46 -24.46 11.78
C ASN A 425 -32.87 -25.89 12.17
N SER A 426 -34.17 -26.18 12.05
CA SER A 426 -34.75 -27.50 12.35
C SER A 426 -34.66 -28.50 11.18
N GLY A 427 -34.14 -28.07 10.03
CA GLY A 427 -34.13 -28.87 8.80
C GLY A 427 -35.48 -28.90 8.06
N SER A 428 -36.50 -28.22 8.59
CA SER A 428 -37.83 -28.14 7.97
C SER A 428 -37.77 -27.31 6.68
N GLY A 429 -38.51 -27.72 5.65
CA GLY A 429 -38.58 -26.97 4.39
C GLY A 429 -37.31 -27.03 3.52
N GLY A 430 -36.42 -28.00 3.75
CA GLY A 430 -35.20 -28.19 2.95
C GLY A 430 -34.04 -27.28 3.36
N GLN A 431 -34.14 -26.61 4.51
CA GLN A 431 -33.05 -25.81 5.06
C GLN A 431 -31.95 -26.71 5.63
N ASP A 432 -30.69 -26.28 5.52
CA ASP A 432 -29.59 -26.96 6.18
C ASP A 432 -29.62 -26.72 7.69
N THR A 433 -29.37 -27.80 8.44
CA THR A 433 -29.03 -27.72 9.87
C THR A 433 -27.56 -27.36 10.03
N TYR A 434 -27.13 -26.91 11.21
CA TYR A 434 -25.70 -26.74 11.51
C TYR A 434 -24.88 -27.99 11.17
N SER A 435 -25.40 -29.17 11.48
CA SER A 435 -24.72 -30.44 11.19
C SER A 435 -24.62 -30.71 9.69
N SER A 436 -25.72 -30.59 8.93
CA SER A 436 -25.70 -30.85 7.48
C SER A 436 -24.86 -29.82 6.72
N ALA A 437 -24.88 -28.56 7.15
CA ALA A 437 -24.03 -27.51 6.61
C ALA A 437 -22.54 -27.80 6.86
N THR A 438 -22.17 -28.25 8.07
CA THR A 438 -20.79 -28.63 8.40
C THR A 438 -20.32 -29.83 7.58
N THR A 439 -21.19 -30.83 7.37
CA THR A 439 -20.90 -31.97 6.48
C THR A 439 -20.64 -31.50 5.05
N LYS A 440 -21.50 -30.63 4.50
CA LYS A 440 -21.28 -30.05 3.16
C LYS A 440 -19.96 -29.29 3.05
N CYS A 441 -19.60 -28.48 4.06
CA CYS A 441 -18.30 -27.80 4.09
C CYS A 441 -17.14 -28.80 4.05
N THR A 442 -17.23 -29.89 4.82
CA THR A 442 -16.19 -30.94 4.89
C THR A 442 -16.06 -31.72 3.59
N ASP A 443 -17.20 -32.04 2.97
CA ASP A 443 -17.26 -32.71 1.68
C ASP A 443 -16.63 -31.85 0.58
N GLN A 444 -16.97 -30.56 0.54
CA GLN A 444 -16.38 -29.61 -0.40
C GLN A 444 -14.88 -29.43 -0.17
N TRP A 445 -14.44 -29.36 1.08
CA TRP A 445 -13.02 -29.27 1.42
C TRP A 445 -12.23 -30.49 0.92
N THR A 446 -12.78 -31.69 1.12
CA THR A 446 -12.17 -32.95 0.65
C THR A 446 -12.05 -32.97 -0.88
N ASP A 447 -13.13 -32.59 -1.58
CA ASP A 447 -13.11 -32.51 -3.05
C ASP A 447 -12.18 -31.40 -3.55
N CYS A 448 -12.05 -30.29 -2.80
CA CYS A 448 -11.13 -29.20 -3.11
C CYS A 448 -9.67 -29.67 -3.06
N TYR A 449 -9.30 -30.40 -2.01
CA TYR A 449 -7.97 -30.99 -1.87
C TYR A 449 -7.64 -31.94 -3.04
N ALA A 450 -8.59 -32.80 -3.41
CA ALA A 450 -8.42 -33.72 -4.53
C ALA A 450 -8.24 -32.95 -5.85
N ALA A 451 -9.10 -31.95 -6.12
CA ALA A 451 -9.08 -31.14 -7.33
C ALA A 451 -7.78 -30.32 -7.51
N ASN A 452 -7.12 -29.99 -6.41
CA ASN A 452 -5.91 -29.15 -6.39
C ASN A 452 -4.60 -29.92 -6.13
N SER A 453 -4.65 -31.25 -6.02
CA SER A 453 -3.48 -32.09 -5.75
C SER A 453 -2.37 -32.04 -6.82
N GLY A 454 -2.71 -31.71 -8.06
CA GLY A 454 -1.79 -31.62 -9.20
C GLY A 454 -1.85 -30.28 -9.95
N VAL A 455 -2.40 -29.23 -9.33
CA VAL A 455 -2.47 -27.89 -9.96
C VAL A 455 -1.09 -27.26 -9.98
N SER A 456 -0.64 -26.86 -11.17
CA SER A 456 0.59 -26.09 -11.34
C SER A 456 0.28 -24.66 -11.77
N GLY A 457 1.17 -23.74 -11.43
CA GLY A 457 1.13 -22.36 -11.94
C GLY A 457 1.76 -22.20 -13.32
N SER A 458 1.91 -23.29 -14.09
CA SER A 458 2.61 -23.29 -15.37
C SER A 458 2.00 -22.28 -16.34
N GLY A 459 2.84 -21.43 -16.93
CA GLY A 459 2.42 -20.39 -17.88
C GLY A 459 1.77 -19.15 -17.25
N ARG A 460 1.78 -19.03 -15.92
CA ARG A 460 1.35 -17.82 -15.19
C ARG A 460 2.51 -17.23 -14.39
N CYS A 461 2.48 -15.91 -14.21
CA CYS A 461 3.41 -15.17 -13.36
C CYS A 461 4.89 -15.36 -13.75
N GLY A 462 5.18 -15.56 -15.04
CA GLY A 462 6.53 -15.83 -15.55
C GLY A 462 7.46 -14.61 -15.59
N SER A 463 6.88 -13.41 -15.58
CA SER A 463 7.55 -12.14 -15.33
C SER A 463 6.63 -11.19 -14.55
N TRP A 464 7.22 -10.18 -13.90
CA TRP A 464 6.47 -9.16 -13.16
C TRP A 464 5.40 -8.52 -14.05
N ASN A 465 4.19 -8.35 -13.52
CA ASN A 465 3.01 -7.88 -14.27
C ASN A 465 2.58 -8.75 -15.48
N SER A 466 3.19 -9.92 -15.73
CA SER A 466 2.76 -10.84 -16.80
C SER A 466 1.82 -11.94 -16.30
N GLY A 467 0.77 -12.21 -17.09
CA GLY A 467 -0.24 -13.22 -16.74
C GLY A 467 -1.38 -12.69 -15.86
N TRP A 468 -1.47 -11.38 -15.71
CA TRP A 468 -2.47 -10.70 -14.89
C TRP A 468 -3.80 -10.68 -15.69
N SER A 469 -3.77 -10.42 -16.99
CA SER A 469 -4.98 -10.31 -17.83
C SER A 469 -5.55 -11.61 -18.42
N LYS A 470 -5.11 -12.82 -18.01
CA LYS A 470 -5.52 -14.10 -18.64
C LYS A 470 -6.17 -15.16 -17.74
#